data_AF-A0A2N9AR31-F1
#
_entry.id   AF-A0A2N9AR31-F1
#
_cell.length_a   1.000
_cell.length_b   1.000
_cell.length_c   1.000
_cell.angle_alpha   90.00
_cell.angle_beta   90.00
_cell.angle_gamma   90.00
#
_symmetry.space_group_name_H-M   'P 1'
#
loop_
_entity.id
_entity.type
_entity.pdbx_description
1 polymer ?
#
loop_
_entity_poly.entity_id
_entity_poly.type
_entity_poly.pdbx_seq_one_letter_code
_entity_poly.pdbx_strand_id
1 'polypeptide(L)' 'MTQRANASGTRVAGAHVDVGETILAKRRLPCICPQRHKDGTARTVSYSTCRGMVIERVKCENCPRTWKRVNVR' A
#
# COMPACT_ATOMS: atom_id res chain seq x y z
N MET A 1 32.65 3.79 6.68
CA MET A 1 31.31 3.33 7.11
C MET A 1 30.51 4.56 7.53
N THR A 2 29.79 5.18 6.60
CA THR A 2 29.11 6.45 6.86
C THR A 2 27.69 6.15 7.34
N GLN A 3 27.46 6.36 8.63
CA GLN A 3 26.15 6.19 9.27
C GLN A 3 25.14 7.16 8.64
N ARG A 4 24.03 6.62 8.11
CA ARG A 4 22.89 7.41 7.67
C ARG A 4 22.15 7.91 8.90
N ALA A 5 22.21 9.21 9.16
CA ALA A 5 21.40 9.86 10.17
C ALA A 5 19.91 9.69 9.81
N ASN A 6 19.16 9.01 10.67
CA ASN A 6 17.70 9.02 10.68
C ASN A 6 17.26 10.44 11.06
N ALA A 7 16.82 11.22 10.08
CA ALA A 7 16.15 12.47 10.36
C ALA A 7 14.77 12.14 10.93
N SER A 8 14.65 12.19 12.26
CA SER A 8 13.38 12.21 12.97
C SER A 8 12.61 13.47 12.55
N GLY A 9 11.78 13.32 11.54
CA GLY A 9 10.89 14.37 11.06
C GLY A 9 9.75 14.59 12.04
N THR A 10 9.98 15.37 13.09
CA THR A 10 8.91 15.94 13.90
C THR A 10 8.27 17.08 13.10
N ARG A 11 7.19 16.79 12.38
CA ARG A 11 6.25 17.80 11.89
C ARG A 11 4.83 17.31 12.17
N VAL A 12 4.18 17.97 13.12
CA VAL A 12 2.74 17.92 13.31
C VAL A 12 2.13 18.63 12.10
N ALA A 13 1.96 17.90 11.01
CA ALA A 13 1.25 18.38 9.84
C ALA A 13 -0.24 18.10 10.07
N GLY A 14 -1.07 19.15 10.04
CA GLY A 14 -2.53 18.99 9.93
C GLY A 14 -2.82 17.97 8.83
N ALA A 15 -3.78 17.06 9.07
CA ALA A 15 -4.02 15.86 8.27
C ALA A 15 -3.92 16.16 6.77
N HIS A 16 -2.74 15.93 6.20
CA HIS A 16 -2.53 16.09 4.77
C HIS A 16 -3.25 14.90 4.14
N VAL A 17 -4.46 15.14 3.62
CA VAL A 17 -5.25 14.10 2.97
C VAL A 17 -4.50 13.71 1.71
N ASP A 18 -3.81 12.58 1.77
CA ASP A 18 -3.21 11.97 0.60
C ASP A 18 -4.35 11.46 -0.29
N VAL A 19 -4.58 12.18 -1.39
CA VAL A 19 -5.63 11.86 -2.37
C VAL A 19 -5.37 10.49 -3.00
N GLY A 20 -4.10 10.12 -3.21
CA GLY A 20 -3.72 8.80 -3.71
C GLY A 20 -4.10 7.70 -2.73
N GLU A 21 -3.83 7.90 -1.44
CA GLU A 21 -4.24 6.96 -0.39
C GLU A 21 -5.76 6.81 -0.36
N THR A 22 -6.49 7.92 -0.48
CA THR A 22 -7.96 7.92 -0.50
C THR A 22 -8.53 7.16 -1.71
N ILE A 23 -7.94 7.35 -2.89
CA ILE A 23 -8.36 6.63 -4.12
C ILE A 23 -8.07 5.14 -4.00
N LEU A 24 -6.87 4.78 -3.54
CA LEU A 24 -6.44 3.38 -3.45
C LEU A 24 -7.14 2.63 -2.32
N ALA A 25 -7.46 3.29 -1.20
CA ALA A 25 -8.18 2.69 -0.08
C ALA A 25 -9.63 2.28 -0.45
N LYS A 26 -10.27 3.02 -1.37
CA LYS A 26 -11.63 2.68 -1.86
C LYS A 26 -11.63 1.52 -2.86
N ARG A 27 -10.46 1.10 -3.36
CA ARG A 27 -10.35 0.09 -4.42
C ARG A 27 -10.39 -1.32 -3.81
N ARG A 28 -11.37 -2.12 -4.24
CA ARG A 28 -11.39 -3.57 -3.94
C ARG A 28 -10.51 -4.30 -4.94
N LEU A 29 -9.59 -5.11 -4.42
CA LEU A 29 -8.63 -5.91 -5.20
C LEU A 29 -8.93 -7.40 -5.06
N PRO A 30 -8.66 -8.23 -6.09
CA PRO A 30 -8.77 -9.67 -5.94
C PRO A 30 -7.67 -10.18 -5.00
N CYS A 31 -8.02 -11.11 -4.10
CA CYS A 31 -7.03 -11.84 -3.33
C CYS A 31 -6.36 -12.88 -4.22
N ILE A 32 -5.03 -12.89 -4.20
CA ILE A 32 -4.19 -13.85 -4.92
C ILE A 32 -3.67 -14.95 -3.97
N CYS A 33 -4.34 -15.12 -2.84
CA CYS A 33 -3.88 -15.96 -1.75
C CYS A 33 -4.06 -17.44 -2.11
N PRO A 34 -3.10 -18.34 -1.78
CA PRO A 34 -3.17 -19.75 -2.16
C PRO A 34 -4.39 -20.50 -1.63
N GLN A 35 -4.95 -20.01 -0.51
CA GLN A 35 -6.14 -20.57 0.14
C GLN A 35 -7.43 -20.40 -0.69
N ARG A 36 -7.40 -19.67 -1.82
CA ARG A 36 -8.54 -19.50 -2.76
C ARG A 36 -9.87 -19.24 -2.06
N HIS A 37 -9.94 -18.16 -1.28
CA HIS A 37 -11.21 -17.72 -0.70
C HIS A 37 -12.24 -17.47 -1.82
N LYS A 38 -13.44 -18.03 -1.68
CA LYS A 38 -14.53 -17.99 -2.69
C LYS A 38 -14.84 -16.56 -3.16
N ASP A 39 -14.77 -15.59 -2.24
CA ASP A 39 -14.93 -14.15 -2.48
C ASP A 39 -13.72 -13.35 -1.96
N GLY A 40 -12.53 -13.91 -2.15
CA GLY A 40 -11.29 -13.33 -1.64
C GLY A 40 -11.07 -11.92 -2.15
N THR A 41 -11.26 -10.94 -1.27
CA THR A 41 -10.98 -9.54 -1.53
C THR A 41 -9.75 -9.09 -0.75
N ALA A 42 -9.18 -8.00 -1.23
CA ALA A 42 -7.97 -7.41 -0.73
C ALA A 42 -8.06 -5.89 -0.88
N ARG A 43 -7.30 -5.19 -0.03
CA ARG A 43 -7.27 -3.73 -0.01
C ARG A 43 -5.85 -3.22 0.04
N THR A 44 -5.62 -2.04 -0.53
CA THR A 44 -4.34 -1.34 -0.43
C THR A 44 -4.20 -0.76 0.97
N VAL A 45 -3.10 -1.11 1.65
CA VAL A 45 -2.80 -0.67 3.03
C VAL A 45 -1.69 0.38 3.07
N SER A 46 -0.91 0.48 2.01
CA SER A 46 0.01 1.59 1.77
C SER A 46 0.38 1.62 0.29
N TYR A 47 0.92 2.73 -0.17
CA TYR A 47 1.48 2.81 -1.51
C TYR A 47 2.73 3.69 -1.52
N SER A 48 3.51 3.57 -2.57
CA SER A 48 4.60 4.49 -2.88
C SER A 48 4.67 4.72 -4.38
N THR A 49 5.32 5.81 -4.77
CA THR A 49 5.59 6.10 -6.18
C THR A 49 7.09 6.00 -6.43
N CYS A 50 7.48 5.38 -7.54
CA CYS A 50 8.87 5.29 -7.96
C CYS A 50 8.95 5.36 -9.47
N ARG A 51 9.71 6.32 -10.02
CA ARG A 51 9.89 6.52 -11.47
C ARG A 51 8.55 6.56 -12.26
N GLY A 52 7.54 7.22 -11.69
CA GLY A 52 6.20 7.31 -12.30
C GLY A 52 5.32 6.06 -12.16
N MET A 53 5.80 5.00 -11.51
CA MET A 53 5.02 3.79 -11.21
C MET A 53 4.41 3.87 -9.81
N VAL A 54 3.18 3.39 -9.65
CA VAL A 54 2.53 3.23 -8.34
C VAL A 54 2.79 1.82 -7.84
N ILE A 55 3.42 1.72 -6.67
CA ILE A 55 3.71 0.45 -5.99
C ILE A 55 2.80 0.38 -4.77
N GLU A 56 1.79 -0.48 -4.84
CA GLU A 56 0.81 -0.70 -3.77
C GLU A 56 1.27 -1.86 -2.87
N ARG A 57 1.14 -1.71 -1.56
CA ARG A 57 1.14 -2.81 -0.60
C ARG A 57 -0.29 -3.22 -0.35
N VAL A 58 -0.61 -4.45 -0.68
CA VAL A 58 -1.97 -4.99 -0.62
C VAL A 58 -2.05 -6.05 0.48
N LYS A 59 -3.15 -6.05 1.23
CA LYS A 59 -3.46 -7.05 2.26
C LYS A 59 -4.78 -7.73 1.93
N CYS A 60 -4.83 -9.05 2.06
CA CYS A 60 -6.10 -9.78 2.00
C CYS A 60 -6.99 -9.42 3.20
N GLU A 61 -8.29 -9.32 2.99
CA GLU A 61 -9.24 -9.05 4.07
C GLU A 61 -9.48 -10.30 4.96
N ASN A 62 -9.27 -11.50 4.42
CA ASN A 62 -9.64 -12.77 5.06
C ASN A 62 -8.45 -13.56 5.63
N CYS A 63 -7.21 -13.17 5.32
CA CYS A 63 -6.02 -13.85 5.82
C CYS A 63 -4.87 -12.85 6.05
N PRO A 64 -3.83 -13.21 6.83
CA PRO A 64 -2.71 -12.30 7.12
C PRO A 64 -1.79 -12.04 5.92
N ARG A 65 -2.13 -12.53 4.73
CA ARG A 65 -1.26 -12.43 3.54
C ARG A 65 -1.20 -11.00 3.03
N THR A 66 0.02 -10.59 2.68
CA THR A 66 0.30 -9.32 2.00
C THR A 66 1.16 -9.55 0.77
N TRP A 67 1.01 -8.69 -0.24
CA TRP A 67 1.82 -8.68 -1.46
C TRP A 67 2.00 -7.27 -1.99
N LYS A 68 2.89 -7.12 -2.96
CA LYS A 68 3.09 -5.87 -3.70
C LYS A 68 2.37 -5.96 -5.03
N ARG A 69 1.70 -4.88 -5.43
CA ARG A 69 1.14 -4.71 -6.77
C ARG A 69 1.81 -3.51 -7.41
N VAL A 70 2.41 -3.70 -8.58
CA VAL A 70 2.99 -2.61 -9.36
C VAL A 70 2.00 -2.24 -10.45
N ASN A 71 1.58 -0.98 -10.46
CA ASN A 71 0.71 -0.41 -11.48
C ASN A 71 1.61 0.35 -12.46
N VAL A 72 2.00 -0.34 -13.53
CA VAL A 72 2.65 0.24 -14.70
C VAL A 72 1.56 0.75 -15.63
N ARG A 73 1.72 2.00 -16.08
CA ARG A 73 0.80 2.65 -17.02
C ARG A 73 1.01 2.12 -18.43
#